data_AF-A0A0Q5TM72-F1
#
_entry.id   AF-A0A0Q5TM72-F1
#
_cell.length_a   1.000
_cell.length_b   1.000
_cell.length_c   1.000
_cell.angle_alpha   90.00
_cell.angle_beta   90.00
_cell.angle_gamma   90.00
#
_symmetry.space_group_name_H-M   'P 1'
#
loop_
_entity.id
_entity.type
_entity.pdbx_description
1 polymer ?
#
loop_
_entity_poly.entity_id
_entity_poly.type
_entity_poly.pdbx_seq_one_letter_code
_entity_poly.pdbx_strand_id
1 'polypeptide(L)'
;MNIYVRTKIPTNRYLKVFLVIVNLSAAIGLFYFVFFLQKDKPNPLPLLLPIAYGCTIGKYFLWNTFGEEFYIISTTHITYQHHYGIWKTTQKTLKYDFISTDSTNQNELTLIFINYNNEKLQEEIFRTSLPISAVDSERIFNRLNQIKIDEFGDEVNFPKIFAN
;
A
#
# COMPACT_ATOMS: atom_id res chain seq x y z
N MET A 1 20.83 -7.66 2.07
CA MET A 1 20.60 -6.35 1.37
C MET A 1 19.18 -5.89 1.66
N ASN A 2 18.97 -4.60 1.97
CA ASN A 2 17.64 -4.03 2.24
C ASN A 2 17.34 -2.91 1.26
N ILE A 3 16.18 -2.99 0.60
CA ILE A 3 15.67 -1.96 -0.31
C ILE A 3 14.57 -1.19 0.41
N TYR A 4 14.73 0.13 0.48
CA TYR A 4 13.74 1.03 1.05
C TYR A 4 13.00 1.73 -0.08
N VAL A 5 11.70 1.49 -0.19
CA VAL A 5 10.85 2.11 -1.21
C VAL A 5 9.81 2.96 -0.51
N ARG A 6 9.67 4.19 -0.99
CA ARG A 6 8.61 5.10 -0.57
C ARG A 6 7.81 5.49 -1.81
N THR A 7 6.54 5.13 -1.82
CA THR A 7 5.62 5.46 -2.91
C THR A 7 4.58 6.46 -2.40
N LYS A 8 4.38 7.55 -3.14
CA LYS A 8 3.26 8.46 -2.91
C LYS A 8 2.10 8.02 -3.78
N ILE A 9 0.88 8.07 -3.24
CA ILE A 9 -0.31 7.72 -4.01
C ILE A 9 -0.45 8.70 -5.18
N PRO A 10 -0.41 8.23 -6.44
CA PRO A 10 -0.56 9.09 -7.60
C PRO A 10 -2.01 9.54 -7.66
N THR A 11 -2.25 10.84 -7.44
CA THR A 11 -3.61 11.38 -7.51
C THR A 11 -3.60 12.76 -8.15
N ASN A 12 -4.51 12.96 -9.09
CA ASN A 12 -4.64 14.21 -9.82
C ASN A 12 -5.07 15.33 -8.86
N ARG A 13 -4.30 16.43 -8.82
CA ARG A 13 -4.55 17.59 -7.95
C ARG A 13 -5.95 18.17 -8.14
N TYR A 14 -6.47 18.21 -9.36
CA TYR A 14 -7.82 18.70 -9.64
C TYR A 14 -8.89 17.79 -9.04
N LEU A 15 -8.73 16.47 -9.18
CA LEU A 15 -9.63 15.50 -8.55
C LEU A 15 -9.56 15.60 -7.02
N LYS A 16 -8.38 15.85 -6.43
CA LYS A 16 -8.27 16.07 -4.97
C LYS A 16 -9.12 17.25 -4.53
N VAL A 17 -8.94 18.41 -5.16
CA VAL A 17 -9.67 19.65 -4.80
C VAL A 17 -11.18 19.48 -5.02
N PHE A 18 -11.56 18.90 -6.17
CA PHE A 18 -12.96 18.62 -6.46
C PHE A 18 -13.60 17.71 -5.40
N LEU A 19 -12.93 16.62 -5.04
CA LEU A 19 -13.44 15.67 -4.05
C LEU A 19 -13.58 16.31 -2.68
N VAL A 20 -12.66 17.20 -2.29
CA VAL A 20 -12.77 17.98 -1.04
C VAL A 20 -14.02 18.86 -1.06
N ILE A 21 -14.22 19.65 -2.11
CA ILE A 21 -15.34 20.58 -2.22
C ILE A 21 -16.68 19.83 -2.15
N VAL A 22 -16.80 18.72 -2.88
CA VAL A 22 -18.02 17.90 -2.91
C VAL A 22 -18.33 17.32 -1.53
N ASN A 23 -17.33 16.71 -0.88
CA ASN A 23 -17.52 16.12 0.44
C ASN A 23 -17.81 17.15 1.53
N LEU A 24 -17.17 18.32 1.48
CA LEU A 24 -17.42 19.42 2.42
C LEU A 24 -18.84 19.97 2.24
N SER A 25 -19.28 20.14 1.00
CA SER A 25 -20.64 20.58 0.66
C SER A 25 -21.69 19.58 1.14
N ALA A 26 -21.44 18.28 0.97
CA ALA A 26 -22.32 17.23 1.48
C ALA A 26 -22.41 17.21 3.01
N ALA A 27 -21.28 17.41 3.71
CA ALA A 27 -21.26 17.49 5.17
C ALA A 27 -22.05 18.72 5.67
N ILE A 28 -21.85 19.89 5.07
CA ILE A 28 -22.60 21.12 5.39
C ILE A 28 -24.09 20.93 5.11
N GLY A 29 -24.43 20.33 3.97
CA GLY A 29 -25.82 20.02 3.61
C GLY A 29 -26.49 19.08 4.62
N LEU A 30 -25.79 18.05 5.08
CA LEU A 30 -26.26 17.15 6.13
C LEU A 30 -26.47 17.87 7.46
N PHE A 31 -25.54 18.75 7.86
CA PHE A 31 -25.70 19.57 9.06
C PHE A 31 -26.94 20.46 8.97
N TYR A 32 -27.14 21.14 7.84
CA TYR A 32 -28.31 22.00 7.63
C TYR A 32 -29.61 21.21 7.61
N PHE A 33 -29.62 20.04 6.96
CA PHE A 33 -30.77 19.14 6.90
C PHE A 33 -31.18 18.65 8.28
N VAL A 34 -30.21 18.18 9.09
CA VAL A 34 -30.46 17.75 10.47
C VAL A 34 -30.98 18.91 11.31
N PHE A 35 -30.39 20.09 11.18
CA PHE A 35 -30.83 21.28 11.92
C PHE A 35 -32.28 21.67 11.54
N PHE A 36 -32.62 21.63 10.26
CA PHE A 36 -33.96 21.93 9.76
C PHE A 36 -35.02 20.97 10.32
N LEU A 37 -34.72 19.66 10.37
CA LEU A 37 -35.63 18.65 10.92
C LEU A 37 -35.88 18.77 12.43
N GLN A 38 -35.00 19.47 13.15
CA GLN A 38 -35.04 19.58 14.61
C GLN A 38 -35.63 20.89 15.12
N LYS A 39 -36.14 21.73 14.22
CA LYS A 39 -36.62 23.09 14.55
C LYS A 39 -37.66 23.13 15.68
N ASP A 40 -38.51 22.11 15.76
CA ASP A 40 -39.63 22.07 16.73
C ASP A 40 -39.31 21.27 18.01
N LYS A 41 -38.37 20.32 17.96
CA LYS A 41 -37.93 19.51 19.11
C LYS A 41 -36.43 19.21 18.99
N PRO A 42 -35.57 19.90 19.76
CA PRO A 42 -34.13 19.67 19.67
C PRO A 42 -33.78 18.28 20.23
N ASN A 43 -33.18 17.45 19.38
CA ASN A 43 -32.61 16.16 19.76
C ASN A 43 -31.16 16.12 19.28
N PRO A 44 -30.15 15.93 20.15
CA PRO A 44 -28.77 15.90 19.71
C PRO A 44 -28.41 14.64 18.91
N LEU A 45 -29.20 13.57 18.99
CA LEU A 45 -28.84 12.25 18.46
C LEU A 45 -28.63 12.24 16.93
N PRO A 46 -29.47 12.91 16.11
CA PRO A 46 -29.23 13.01 14.67
C PRO A 46 -28.00 13.86 14.28
N LEU A 47 -27.41 14.68 15.17
CA LEU A 47 -26.14 15.37 14.90
C LEU A 47 -24.95 14.41 14.86
N LEU A 48 -25.07 13.20 15.40
CA LEU A 48 -24.03 12.18 15.29
C LEU A 48 -23.80 11.74 13.85
N LEU A 49 -24.82 11.82 12.98
CA LEU A 49 -24.74 11.39 11.59
C LEU A 49 -23.78 12.27 10.76
N PRO A 50 -23.94 13.61 10.71
CA PRO A 50 -22.97 14.46 10.01
C PRO A 50 -21.57 14.41 10.63
N ILE A 51 -21.47 14.21 11.96
CA ILE A 51 -20.16 14.03 12.63
C ILE A 51 -19.48 12.73 12.18
N ALA A 52 -20.19 11.60 12.20
CA ALA A 52 -19.66 10.31 11.76
C ALA A 52 -19.27 10.33 10.28
N TYR A 53 -20.09 10.96 9.44
CA TYR A 53 -19.80 11.19 8.03
C TYR A 53 -18.52 12.03 7.84
N GLY A 54 -18.40 13.14 8.57
CA GLY A 54 -17.23 14.01 8.56
C GLY A 54 -15.95 13.30 9.00
N CYS A 55 -16.00 12.50 10.08
CA CYS A 55 -14.86 11.70 10.53
C CYS A 55 -14.42 10.66 9.47
N THR A 56 -15.39 9.99 8.86
CA THR A 56 -15.13 8.97 7.83
C THR A 56 -14.46 9.59 6.60
N ILE A 57 -14.99 10.71 6.13
CA ILE A 57 -14.42 11.44 4.99
C ILE A 57 -13.08 12.06 5.33
N GLY A 58 -12.93 12.62 6.53
CA GLY A 58 -11.66 13.18 6.98
C GLY A 58 -10.53 12.16 6.89
N LYS A 59 -10.79 10.90 7.27
CA LYS A 59 -9.84 9.80 7.08
C LYS A 59 -9.46 9.59 5.61
N TYR A 60 -10.45 9.53 4.71
CA TYR A 60 -10.20 9.37 3.28
C TYR A 60 -9.48 10.58 2.66
N PHE A 61 -9.79 11.78 3.13
CA PHE A 61 -9.12 13.01 2.72
C PHE A 61 -7.65 13.02 3.14
N LEU A 62 -7.35 12.64 4.38
CA LEU A 62 -5.98 12.49 4.87
C LEU A 62 -5.21 11.46 4.05
N TRP A 63 -5.84 10.33 3.71
CA TRP A 63 -5.25 9.33 2.83
C TRP A 63 -4.98 9.86 1.42
N ASN A 64 -5.95 10.55 0.82
CA ASN A 64 -5.79 11.12 -0.51
C ASN A 64 -4.70 12.22 -0.55
N THR A 65 -4.55 12.98 0.53
CA THR A 65 -3.63 14.14 0.56
C THR A 65 -2.22 13.75 0.98
N PHE A 66 -2.09 12.94 2.02
CA PHE A 66 -0.82 12.63 2.68
C PHE A 66 -0.49 11.13 2.66
N GLY A 67 -1.26 10.32 1.94
CA GLY A 67 -1.03 8.89 1.78
C GLY A 67 0.31 8.62 1.14
N GLU A 68 1.21 8.07 1.95
CA GLU A 68 2.47 7.50 1.50
C GLU A 68 2.52 6.03 1.94
N GLU A 69 3.08 5.21 1.09
CA GLU A 69 3.34 3.80 1.35
C GLU A 69 4.83 3.62 1.51
N PHE A 70 5.21 2.90 2.56
CA PHE A 70 6.60 2.61 2.87
C PHE A 70 6.80 1.11 2.87
N TYR A 71 7.78 0.66 2.08
CA TYR A 71 8.15 -0.74 1.93
C TYR A 71 9.63 -0.90 2.26
N ILE A 72 9.93 -1.92 3.07
CA ILE A 72 11.29 -2.41 3.29
C ILE A 72 11.31 -3.83 2.74
N ILE A 73 12.03 -4.04 1.63
CA ILE A 73 12.19 -5.35 1.00
C ILE A 73 13.58 -5.84 1.36
N SER A 74 13.65 -6.90 2.15
CA SER A 74 14.92 -7.58 2.48
C SER A 74 15.15 -8.75 1.51
N THR A 75 15.96 -9.76 1.85
CA THR A 75 16.08 -10.99 1.03
C THR A 75 14.99 -12.01 1.34
N THR A 76 14.43 -11.97 2.55
CA THR A 76 13.51 -13.00 3.09
C THR A 76 12.17 -12.45 3.56
N HIS A 77 12.11 -11.16 3.86
CA HIS A 77 10.93 -10.51 4.43
C HIS A 77 10.61 -9.19 3.74
N ILE A 78 9.32 -8.91 3.63
CA ILE A 78 8.80 -7.60 3.27
C ILE A 78 8.11 -6.99 4.48
N THR A 79 8.51 -5.77 4.83
CA THR A 79 7.80 -4.95 5.81
C THR A 79 7.09 -3.83 5.08
N TYR A 80 5.81 -3.64 5.38
CA TYR A 80 5.02 -2.54 4.81
C TYR A 80 4.35 -1.71 5.89
N GLN A 81 4.20 -0.43 5.60
CA GLN A 81 3.55 0.55 6.47
C GLN A 81 2.86 1.62 5.65
N HIS A 82 1.64 1.99 6.06
CA HIS A 82 0.91 3.11 5.48
C HIS A 82 1.07 4.34 6.36
N HIS A 83 1.38 5.47 5.73
CA HIS A 83 1.61 6.76 6.36
C HIS A 83 0.53 7.74 5.88
N TYR A 84 -0.29 8.25 6.79
CA TYR A 84 -1.41 9.17 6.52
C TYR A 84 -1.07 10.61 6.96
N GLY A 85 0.21 10.99 6.86
CA GLY A 85 0.73 12.25 7.38
C GLY A 85 0.97 12.20 8.90
N ILE A 86 -0.06 12.54 9.69
CA ILE A 86 0.03 12.56 11.16
C ILE A 86 -0.18 11.20 11.82
N TRP A 87 -0.77 10.25 11.08
CA TRP A 87 -1.05 8.90 11.56
C TRP A 87 -0.21 7.90 10.76
N LYS A 88 0.43 6.94 11.45
CA LYS A 88 1.08 5.78 10.81
C LYS A 88 0.40 4.49 11.25
N THR A 89 0.17 3.55 10.33
CA THR A 89 -0.32 2.22 10.72
C THR A 89 0.79 1.43 11.40
N THR A 90 0.42 0.40 12.15
CA THR A 90 1.38 -0.59 12.65
C THR A 90 2.13 -1.22 11.48
N GLN A 91 3.44 -1.38 11.64
CA GLN A 91 4.27 -2.09 10.66
C GLN A 91 3.87 -3.56 10.62
N LYS A 92 3.71 -4.10 9.42
CA LYS A 92 3.45 -5.52 9.20
C LYS A 92 4.61 -6.12 8.42
N THR A 93 5.14 -7.23 8.91
CA THR A 93 6.24 -7.95 8.28
C THR A 93 5.74 -9.33 7.83
N LEU A 94 5.96 -9.65 6.57
CA LEU A 94 5.59 -10.92 5.96
C LEU A 94 6.87 -11.60 5.44
N LYS A 95 7.01 -12.90 5.66
CA LYS A 95 8.06 -13.72 5.06
C LYS A 95 7.63 -14.15 3.66
N TYR A 96 8.54 -14.10 2.70
CA TYR A 96 8.32 -14.58 1.34
C TYR A 96 9.46 -15.47 0.86
N ASP A 97 9.17 -16.33 -0.11
CA ASP A 97 10.13 -17.23 -0.72
C ASP A 97 10.63 -16.72 -2.06
N PHE A 98 9.74 -16.12 -2.86
CA PHE A 98 10.08 -15.63 -4.20
C PHE A 98 9.39 -14.31 -4.52
N ILE A 99 10.04 -13.49 -5.36
CA ILE A 99 9.45 -12.28 -5.93
C ILE A 99 9.26 -12.50 -7.43
N SER A 100 8.01 -12.43 -7.88
CA SER A 100 7.66 -12.34 -9.28
C SER A 100 7.43 -10.88 -9.68
N THR A 101 7.85 -10.52 -10.88
CA THR A 101 7.72 -9.18 -11.44
C THR A 101 6.80 -9.22 -12.65
N ASP A 102 5.78 -8.37 -12.66
CA ASP A 102 4.89 -8.18 -13.80
C ASP A 102 4.93 -6.71 -14.25
N SER A 103 5.41 -6.47 -15.46
CA SER A 103 5.46 -5.13 -16.07
C SER A 103 4.30 -4.97 -17.03
N THR A 104 3.14 -4.55 -16.51
CA THR A 104 1.99 -4.22 -17.37
C THR A 104 2.23 -2.92 -18.16
N ASN A 105 3.06 -2.01 -17.63
CA ASN A 105 3.42 -0.72 -18.24
C ASN A 105 4.93 -0.47 -18.14
N GLN A 106 5.51 0.30 -19.08
CA GLN A 106 6.97 0.60 -19.08
C GLN A 106 7.46 1.37 -17.85
N ASN A 107 6.56 2.10 -17.16
CA ASN A 107 6.89 3.00 -16.05
C ASN A 107 6.40 2.51 -14.68
N GLU A 108 5.71 1.37 -14.63
CA GLU A 108 5.18 0.80 -13.40
C GLU A 108 5.39 -0.70 -13.39
N LEU A 109 6.03 -1.18 -12.33
CA LEU A 109 6.28 -2.59 -12.12
C LEU A 109 5.44 -3.09 -10.96
N THR A 110 4.71 -4.16 -11.20
CA THR A 110 4.03 -4.90 -10.14
C THR A 110 4.97 -5.95 -9.57
N LEU A 111 5.20 -5.89 -8.26
CA LEU A 111 5.87 -6.92 -7.49
C LEU A 111 4.83 -7.83 -6.84
N ILE A 112 4.98 -9.12 -7.04
CA ILE A 112 4.15 -10.17 -6.44
C ILE A 112 5.06 -11.02 -5.55
N PHE A 113 4.81 -10.97 -4.25
CA PHE A 113 5.53 -11.74 -3.26
C PHE A 113 4.80 -13.06 -3.04
N ILE A 114 5.55 -14.15 -3.22
CA ILE A 114 5.02 -15.51 -3.19
C ILE A 114 5.68 -16.27 -2.05
N ASN A 115 4.87 -17.05 -1.33
CA ASN A 115 5.30 -18.01 -0.33
C ASN A 115 4.82 -19.41 -0.74
N TYR A 116 5.55 -20.46 -0.35
CA TYR A 116 5.09 -21.83 -0.54
C TYR A 116 4.38 -22.34 0.71
N ASN A 117 3.19 -22.89 0.54
CA ASN A 117 2.49 -23.54 1.65
C ASN A 117 3.07 -24.93 1.94
N ASN A 118 2.52 -25.61 2.95
CA ASN A 118 2.97 -26.96 3.35
C ASN A 118 2.85 -28.01 2.22
N GLU A 119 1.95 -27.77 1.25
CA GLU A 119 1.74 -28.62 0.07
C GLU A 119 2.62 -28.21 -1.11
N LYS A 120 3.54 -27.25 -0.90
CA LYS A 120 4.43 -26.67 -1.91
C LYS A 120 3.68 -25.95 -3.04
N LEU A 121 2.46 -25.49 -2.78
CA LEU A 121 1.71 -24.63 -3.70
C LEU A 121 2.09 -23.16 -3.49
N GLN A 122 2.13 -22.41 -4.59
CA GLN A 122 2.43 -20.99 -4.57
C GLN A 122 1.22 -20.20 -4.06
N GLU A 123 1.43 -19.40 -3.02
CA GLU A 123 0.45 -18.47 -2.49
C GLU A 123 0.97 -17.04 -2.59
N GLU A 124 0.16 -16.16 -3.19
CA GLU A 124 0.42 -14.72 -3.18
C GLU A 124 0.14 -14.17 -1.78
N ILE A 125 1.19 -13.70 -1.11
CA ILE A 125 1.08 -13.13 0.23
C ILE A 125 0.97 -11.60 0.22
N PHE A 126 1.51 -10.98 -0.83
CA PHE A 126 1.55 -9.53 -0.95
C PHE A 126 1.79 -9.10 -2.40
N ARG A 127 1.13 -8.01 -2.80
CA ARG A 127 1.30 -7.40 -4.10
C ARG A 127 1.39 -5.89 -3.97
N THR A 128 2.32 -5.28 -4.68
CA THR A 128 2.50 -3.82 -4.71
C THR A 128 3.00 -3.37 -6.08
N SER A 129 2.65 -2.14 -6.46
CA SER A 129 3.12 -1.51 -7.69
C SER A 129 4.13 -0.42 -7.36
N LEU A 130 5.30 -0.48 -7.98
CA LEU A 130 6.37 0.50 -7.81
C LEU A 130 6.56 1.31 -9.09
N PRO A 131 6.73 2.65 -8.99
CA PRO A 131 7.01 3.51 -10.13
C PRO A 131 8.51 3.43 -10.50
N ILE A 132 8.95 2.25 -10.92
CA ILE A 132 10.32 1.97 -11.35
C ILE A 132 10.30 1.46 -12.79
N SER A 133 11.34 1.78 -13.56
CA SER A 133 11.49 1.24 -14.91
C SER A 133 11.66 -0.28 -14.86
N ALA A 134 11.13 -0.98 -15.87
CA ALA A 134 11.27 -2.44 -15.96
C ALA A 134 12.75 -2.86 -15.93
N VAL A 135 13.62 -2.13 -16.63
CA VAL A 135 15.07 -2.41 -16.74
C VAL A 135 15.78 -2.30 -15.40
N ASP A 136 15.54 -1.23 -14.64
CA ASP A 136 16.17 -1.05 -13.32
C ASP A 136 15.66 -2.09 -12.34
N SER A 137 14.38 -2.43 -12.44
CA SER A 137 13.76 -3.41 -11.55
C SER A 137 14.27 -4.82 -11.76
N GLU A 138 14.42 -5.24 -13.01
CA GLU A 138 14.93 -6.57 -13.34
C GLU A 138 16.32 -6.75 -12.74
N ARG A 139 17.18 -5.72 -12.84
CA ARG A 139 18.52 -5.75 -12.25
C ARG A 139 18.49 -5.86 -10.72
N ILE A 140 17.62 -5.11 -10.06
CA ILE A 140 17.54 -5.05 -8.59
C ILE A 140 16.92 -6.33 -8.02
N PHE A 141 15.79 -6.78 -8.55
CA PHE A 141 15.04 -7.91 -8.00
C PHE A 141 15.61 -9.26 -8.44
N ASN A 142 16.19 -9.37 -9.64
CA ASN A 142 16.95 -10.57 -10.00
C ASN A 142 18.20 -10.71 -9.13
N ARG A 143 18.88 -9.60 -8.80
CA ARG A 143 20.03 -9.65 -7.90
C ARG A 143 19.64 -10.05 -6.47
N LEU A 144 18.50 -9.56 -5.97
CA LEU A 144 17.96 -10.02 -4.68
C LEU A 144 17.66 -11.52 -4.68
N ASN A 145 17.02 -12.03 -5.73
CA ASN A 145 16.72 -13.46 -5.87
C ASN A 145 18.01 -14.29 -5.96
N GLN A 146 19.02 -13.83 -6.70
CA GLN A 146 20.34 -14.49 -6.76
C GLN A 146 21.02 -14.54 -5.39
N ILE A 147 21.09 -13.41 -4.68
CA ILE A 147 21.69 -13.36 -3.33
C ILE A 147 20.99 -14.34 -2.40
N LYS A 148 19.66 -14.43 -2.49
CA LYS A 148 18.89 -15.41 -1.70
C LYS A 148 19.26 -16.85 -2.06
N ILE A 149 19.34 -17.18 -3.36
CA ILE A 149 19.73 -18.53 -3.80
C ILE A 149 21.15 -18.85 -3.35
N ASP A 150 22.07 -17.90 -3.40
CA ASP A 150 23.46 -18.07 -2.96
C ASP A 150 23.52 -18.28 -1.43
N GLU A 151 22.82 -17.47 -0.64
CA GLU A 151 22.71 -17.63 0.82
C GLU A 151 22.11 -19.01 1.19
N PHE A 152 21.02 -19.41 0.55
CA PHE A 152 20.43 -20.75 0.74
C PHE A 152 21.36 -21.87 0.21
N GLY A 153 22.08 -21.61 -0.88
CA GLY A 153 22.96 -22.56 -1.54
C GLY A 153 24.20 -22.87 -0.70
N ASP A 154 24.79 -21.85 -0.08
CA ASP A 154 25.93 -21.99 0.82
C ASP A 154 25.51 -22.59 2.18
N GLU A 155 24.28 -22.33 2.67
CA GLU A 155 23.75 -22.99 3.88
C GLU A 155 23.44 -24.48 3.67
N VAL A 156 22.97 -24.86 2.48
CA VAL A 156 22.50 -26.22 2.17
C VAL A 156 23.53 -27.03 1.37
N ASN A 157 24.71 -26.45 1.10
CA ASN A 157 25.80 -27.07 0.35
C ASN A 157 25.34 -27.58 -1.04
N PHE A 158 24.58 -26.76 -1.75
CA PHE A 158 24.08 -27.11 -3.08
C PHE A 158 25.25 -27.33 -4.05
N PRO A 159 25.21 -28.38 -4.89
CA PRO A 159 26.23 -28.58 -5.91
C PRO A 159 26.21 -27.41 -6.90
N LYS A 160 27.31 -26.65 -6.93
CA LYS A 160 27.52 -25.56 -7.89
C LYS A 160 27.70 -26.19 -9.28
N ILE A 161 26.64 -26.21 -10.08
CA ILE A 161 26.70 -26.65 -11.48
C ILE A 161 27.29 -25.49 -12.29
N PHE A 162 28.57 -25.57 -12.60
CA PHE A 162 29.18 -24.67 -13.56
C PHE A 162 28.74 -25.11 -14.96
N ALA A 163 28.01 -24.26 -15.67
CA ALA A 163 27.78 -24.45 -17.09
C ALA A 163 29.12 -24.20 -17.81
N ASN A 164 29.56 -25.18 -18.62
CA ASN A 164 30.71 -25.04 -19.53
C ASN A 164 30.43 -24.00 -20.61
#